data_AF-A0AAW1A0U1-F1
#
_entry.id   AF-A0AAW1A0U1-F1
#
_cell.length_a   1.000
_cell.length_b   1.000
_cell.length_c   1.000
_cell.angle_alpha   90.00
_cell.angle_beta   90.00
_cell.angle_gamma   90.00
#
_symmetry.space_group_name_H-M   'P 1'
#
loop_
_entity.id
_entity.type
_entity.pdbx_description
1 polymer ?
#
loop_
_entity_poly.entity_id
_entity_poly.type
_entity_poly.pdbx_seq_one_letter_code
_entity_poly.pdbx_strand_id
1 'polypeptide(L)'
;MARRKEQTQLQMEVETEEEWQQLLSRKGLILADVYSEWCGPCIAMVSTLRNVKLEVGEAINYAIVKNNYIADLERFRDRSEPVWMFIQDGKMVNLLLGANCPQIRKLLTSEIKRVLNDEEPEMMLDASARTPEEEVEWQKKEAIRKAIEEFERAKAESEQREKYEAFLAQMIFELSEMTALVFYPWVFKDEEGRHRDKYQSPPYLELINTLFKQNYDVLEELRVQLNEEMIESMFVESNVEITKELVAGLTDGRTIAMRLKGRRPHPNWPVPYPFECPKGTKRCPTRAINDVEDYLIHLLTSTTPLLQANAVPFSPNESYMDRHAYVHEPDPEDEEDFPRIHPAVWVPAQARSKVHVYTTLFSGYMELVHPYEEPVPPSPFCAFKFQYSKFPVVRDTCATHPDAVEYFGAFEFDNPPIARRMASSPEDFERKARFQTGAEIFVIIIRRISEDAFLSFASIEPYFITEDDEKAQAMIDEYFPEGVEDISLEMLEEEEEEEEEEEEEEEEEEEMGEKMHYYEEDDIEIKDENREEFATYSFV
;
A
#
# COMPACT_ATOMS: atom_id res chain seq x y z
N MET A 1 -42.35 -67.33 18.39
CA MET A 1 -41.13 -66.58 18.76
C MET A 1 -40.19 -66.62 17.58
N ALA A 2 -39.98 -65.49 16.89
CA ALA A 2 -39.03 -65.39 15.79
C ALA A 2 -37.86 -64.50 16.25
N ARG A 3 -36.66 -65.09 16.29
CA ARG A 3 -35.39 -64.40 16.57
C ARG A 3 -35.16 -63.31 15.51
N ARG A 4 -35.17 -62.03 15.91
CA ARG A 4 -34.60 -60.94 15.11
C ARG A 4 -33.09 -61.17 15.01
N LYS A 5 -32.58 -61.35 13.80
CA LYS A 5 -31.14 -61.31 13.50
C LYS A 5 -30.62 -59.92 13.85
N GLU A 6 -29.60 -59.84 14.71
CA GLU A 6 -28.79 -58.63 14.89
C GLU A 6 -28.24 -58.21 13.53
N GLN A 7 -28.58 -57.00 13.09
CA GLN A 7 -27.86 -56.33 12.01
C GLN A 7 -26.52 -55.90 12.59
N THR A 8 -25.43 -56.48 12.09
CA THR A 8 -24.07 -56.11 12.44
C THR A 8 -23.87 -54.61 12.18
N GLN A 9 -23.64 -53.84 13.24
CA GLN A 9 -23.32 -52.41 13.16
C GLN A 9 -22.00 -52.26 12.38
N LEU A 10 -22.07 -51.65 11.19
CA LEU A 10 -20.99 -51.66 10.20
C LEU A 10 -19.81 -50.73 10.54
N GLN A 11 -20.08 -49.73 11.39
CA GLN A 11 -19.19 -48.62 11.74
C GLN A 11 -19.19 -48.42 13.25
N MET A 12 -18.02 -48.11 13.81
CA MET A 12 -17.89 -47.65 15.18
C MET A 12 -18.22 -46.17 15.26
N GLU A 13 -18.95 -45.75 16.29
CA GLU A 13 -19.18 -44.33 16.57
C GLU A 13 -18.19 -43.90 17.65
N VAL A 14 -17.52 -42.77 17.43
CA VAL A 14 -16.54 -42.19 18.35
C VAL A 14 -16.90 -40.72 18.54
N GLU A 15 -17.35 -40.36 19.74
CA GLU A 15 -17.77 -39.01 20.08
C GLU A 15 -17.00 -38.41 21.26
N THR A 16 -16.26 -39.21 22.02
CA THR A 16 -15.52 -38.78 23.21
C THR A 16 -14.02 -39.07 23.12
N GLU A 17 -13.23 -38.38 23.94
CA GLU A 17 -11.79 -38.62 24.06
C GLU A 17 -11.48 -40.05 24.53
N GLU A 18 -12.28 -40.61 25.45
CA GLU A 18 -12.10 -41.99 25.90
C GLU A 18 -12.33 -43.02 24.77
N GLU A 19 -13.36 -42.80 23.94
CA GLU A 19 -13.65 -43.64 22.77
C GLU A 19 -12.57 -43.50 21.69
N TRP A 20 -12.02 -42.30 21.53
CA TRP A 20 -10.90 -42.03 20.64
C TRP A 20 -9.64 -42.81 21.06
N GLN A 21 -9.28 -42.76 22.34
CA GLN A 21 -8.15 -43.53 22.86
C GLN A 21 -8.38 -45.05 22.72
N GLN A 22 -9.62 -45.51 22.90
CA GLN A 22 -9.97 -46.91 22.63
C GLN A 22 -9.81 -47.28 21.14
N LEU A 23 -10.20 -46.38 20.21
CA LEU A 23 -10.02 -46.58 18.78
C LEU A 23 -8.52 -46.71 18.44
N LEU A 24 -7.68 -45.82 18.95
CA LEU A 24 -6.23 -45.83 18.73
C LEU A 24 -5.55 -47.07 19.32
N SER A 25 -6.09 -47.66 20.40
CA SER A 25 -5.54 -48.89 20.99
C SER A 25 -5.78 -50.17 20.18
N ARG A 26 -6.66 -50.11 19.16
CA ARG A 26 -6.98 -51.27 18.32
C ARG A 26 -5.88 -51.54 17.31
N LYS A 27 -5.64 -52.83 17.09
CA LYS A 27 -4.69 -53.30 16.09
C LYS A 27 -5.30 -53.40 14.70
N GLY A 28 -4.45 -53.25 13.69
CA GLY A 28 -4.84 -53.32 12.28
C GLY A 28 -5.27 -51.98 11.69
N LEU A 29 -5.70 -52.00 10.43
CA LEU A 29 -6.06 -50.81 9.68
C LEU A 29 -7.49 -50.35 10.01
N ILE A 30 -7.63 -49.06 10.31
CA ILE A 30 -8.88 -48.37 10.57
C ILE A 30 -9.00 -47.21 9.59
N LEU A 31 -10.15 -47.09 8.93
CA LEU A 31 -10.56 -45.88 8.23
C LEU A 31 -11.53 -45.10 9.13
N ALA A 32 -11.12 -43.90 9.54
CA ALA A 32 -11.94 -42.96 10.29
C ALA A 32 -12.50 -41.86 9.37
N ASP A 33 -13.83 -41.73 9.33
CA ASP A 33 -14.55 -40.59 8.75
C ASP A 33 -14.71 -39.53 9.85
N VAL A 34 -13.82 -38.55 9.86
CA VAL A 34 -13.80 -37.48 10.86
C VAL A 34 -14.65 -36.31 10.36
N TYR A 35 -15.63 -35.90 11.17
CA TYR A 35 -16.61 -34.87 10.80
C TYR A 35 -16.93 -33.91 11.96
N SER A 36 -17.44 -32.73 11.60
CA SER A 36 -17.94 -31.72 12.54
C SER A 36 -19.43 -31.97 12.84
N GLU A 37 -19.85 -31.81 14.10
CA GLU A 37 -21.21 -32.11 14.57
C GLU A 37 -22.33 -31.49 13.72
N TRP A 38 -22.15 -30.25 13.26
CA TRP A 38 -23.13 -29.52 12.46
C TRP A 38 -23.23 -30.02 11.01
N CYS A 39 -22.19 -30.67 10.49
CA CYS A 39 -22.14 -31.18 9.11
C CYS A 39 -22.59 -32.65 9.04
N GLY A 40 -22.41 -33.41 10.12
CA GLY A 40 -22.66 -34.86 10.15
C GLY A 40 -21.66 -35.67 9.31
N PRO A 41 -21.70 -37.02 9.40
CA PRO A 41 -20.79 -37.89 8.65
C PRO A 41 -21.12 -37.93 7.16
N CYS A 42 -20.17 -38.37 6.33
CA CYS A 42 -20.34 -38.36 4.88
C CYS A 42 -21.30 -39.46 4.39
N ILE A 43 -22.60 -39.13 4.27
CA ILE A 43 -23.65 -40.07 3.83
C ILE A 43 -23.35 -40.63 2.42
N ALA A 44 -22.80 -39.80 1.53
CA ALA A 44 -22.53 -40.17 0.14
C ALA A 44 -21.52 -41.33 0.01
N MET A 45 -20.62 -41.49 0.98
CA MET A 45 -19.55 -42.50 0.94
C MET A 45 -19.94 -43.84 1.56
N VAL A 46 -21.01 -43.89 2.36
CA VAL A 46 -21.43 -45.10 3.10
C VAL A 46 -21.63 -46.31 2.17
N SER A 47 -22.22 -46.12 0.98
CA SER A 47 -22.43 -47.20 0.01
C SER A 47 -21.11 -47.74 -0.56
N THR A 48 -20.17 -46.86 -0.87
CA THR A 48 -18.82 -47.19 -1.36
C THR A 48 -18.05 -47.99 -0.32
N LEU A 49 -18.03 -47.53 0.94
CA LEU A 49 -17.33 -48.21 2.03
C LEU A 49 -17.92 -49.61 2.30
N ARG A 50 -19.25 -49.75 2.19
CA ARG A 50 -19.92 -51.05 2.32
C ARG A 50 -19.50 -52.02 1.22
N ASN A 51 -19.44 -51.56 -0.04
CA ASN A 51 -19.01 -52.39 -1.16
C ASN A 51 -17.55 -52.83 -0.99
N VAL A 52 -16.67 -51.91 -0.59
CA VAL A 52 -15.27 -52.25 -0.32
C VAL A 52 -15.19 -53.28 0.81
N LYS A 53 -15.87 -53.09 1.95
CA LYS A 53 -15.86 -54.08 3.05
C LYS A 53 -16.29 -55.49 2.62
N LEU A 54 -17.24 -55.59 1.69
CA LEU A 54 -17.67 -56.89 1.14
C LEU A 54 -16.59 -57.56 0.27
N GLU A 55 -15.77 -56.77 -0.43
CA GLU A 55 -14.67 -57.27 -1.28
C GLU A 55 -13.46 -57.74 -0.47
N VAL A 56 -13.13 -57.05 0.62
CA VAL A 56 -11.89 -57.27 1.41
C VAL A 56 -12.10 -57.90 2.79
N GLY A 57 -13.34 -58.08 3.24
CA GLY A 57 -13.67 -58.78 4.49
C GLY A 57 -13.24 -58.04 5.77
N GLU A 58 -12.70 -58.79 6.74
CA GLU A 58 -12.27 -58.26 8.06
C GLU A 58 -10.90 -57.57 8.04
N ALA A 59 -10.32 -57.31 6.86
CA ALA A 59 -9.01 -56.67 6.71
C ALA A 59 -8.99 -55.19 7.13
N ILE A 60 -10.16 -54.55 7.31
CA ILE A 60 -10.26 -53.13 7.68
C ILE A 60 -11.46 -52.85 8.60
N ASN A 61 -11.23 -51.98 9.59
CA ASN A 61 -12.26 -51.42 10.47
C ASN A 61 -12.71 -50.04 9.99
N TYR A 62 -13.99 -49.70 10.21
CA TYR A 62 -14.54 -48.39 9.87
C TYR A 62 -15.05 -47.70 11.13
N ALA A 63 -14.71 -46.43 11.29
CA ALA A 63 -15.20 -45.57 12.36
C ALA A 63 -15.74 -44.25 11.79
N ILE A 64 -16.80 -43.72 12.40
CA ILE A 64 -17.22 -42.34 12.23
C ILE A 64 -16.85 -41.59 13.51
N VAL A 65 -16.21 -40.43 13.36
CA VAL A 65 -15.55 -39.73 14.47
C VAL A 65 -15.97 -38.28 14.50
N LYS A 66 -16.63 -37.86 15.58
CA LYS A 66 -17.02 -36.46 15.79
C LYS A 66 -15.85 -35.68 16.39
N ASN A 67 -15.32 -34.68 15.67
CA ASN A 67 -14.09 -33.97 16.03
C ASN A 67 -14.24 -32.93 17.17
N ASN A 68 -15.48 -32.55 17.53
CA ASN A 68 -15.76 -31.42 18.43
C ASN A 68 -15.14 -31.57 19.83
N TYR A 69 -15.06 -32.80 20.34
CA TYR A 69 -14.67 -33.07 21.72
C TYR A 69 -13.36 -33.87 21.84
N ILE A 70 -12.62 -34.01 20.74
CA ILE A 70 -11.35 -34.76 20.70
C ILE A 70 -10.21 -33.78 20.46
N ALA A 71 -9.19 -33.80 21.32
CA ALA A 71 -8.08 -32.84 21.26
C ALA A 71 -7.21 -33.04 20.00
N ASP A 72 -6.92 -34.30 19.67
CA ASP A 72 -6.09 -34.63 18.50
C ASP A 72 -6.68 -34.16 17.16
N LEU A 73 -8.00 -33.96 17.11
CA LEU A 73 -8.75 -33.61 15.91
C LEU A 73 -9.13 -32.13 15.86
N GLU A 74 -8.61 -31.31 16.77
CA GLU A 74 -8.93 -29.89 16.88
C GLU A 74 -8.73 -29.12 15.56
N ARG A 75 -7.66 -29.44 14.82
CA ARG A 75 -7.34 -28.78 13.53
C ARG A 75 -8.39 -29.00 12.42
N PHE A 76 -9.28 -29.98 12.59
CA PHE A 76 -10.34 -30.32 11.64
C PHE A 76 -11.71 -29.77 12.03
N ARG A 77 -11.83 -29.12 13.20
CA ARG A 77 -13.09 -28.52 13.65
C ARG A 77 -13.53 -27.40 12.70
N ASP A 78 -14.83 -27.13 12.71
CA ASP A 78 -15.50 -26.07 11.94
C ASP A 78 -15.33 -26.17 10.41
N ARG A 79 -14.99 -27.36 9.92
CA ARG A 79 -14.93 -27.68 8.51
C ARG A 79 -16.17 -28.44 8.06
N SER A 80 -16.66 -28.11 6.86
CA SER A 80 -17.71 -28.84 6.13
C SER A 80 -17.16 -30.00 5.29
N GLU A 81 -15.85 -30.04 5.06
CA GLU A 81 -15.21 -31.13 4.33
C GLU A 81 -14.98 -32.34 5.25
N PRO A 82 -15.33 -33.57 4.84
CA PRO A 82 -15.01 -34.76 5.60
C PRO A 82 -13.51 -35.05 5.56
N VAL A 83 -12.99 -35.64 6.63
CA VAL A 83 -11.58 -35.99 6.75
C VAL A 83 -11.44 -37.50 6.87
N TRP A 84 -10.77 -38.11 5.91
CA TRP A 84 -10.55 -39.56 5.84
C TRP A 84 -9.17 -39.87 6.41
N MET A 85 -9.14 -40.33 7.65
CA MET A 85 -7.91 -40.67 8.35
C MET A 85 -7.70 -42.18 8.36
N PHE A 86 -6.55 -42.63 7.86
CA PHE A 86 -6.11 -44.01 7.92
C PHE A 86 -5.24 -44.19 9.15
N ILE A 87 -5.65 -45.08 10.05
CA ILE A 87 -4.96 -45.35 11.32
C ILE A 87 -4.52 -46.81 11.31
N GLN A 88 -3.24 -47.05 11.57
CA GLN A 88 -2.69 -48.39 11.78
C GLN A 88 -1.98 -48.41 13.12
N ASP A 89 -2.40 -49.32 14.01
CA ASP A 89 -1.76 -49.57 15.31
C ASP A 89 -1.53 -48.27 16.13
N GLY A 90 -2.52 -47.38 16.10
CA GLY A 90 -2.53 -46.11 16.85
C GLY A 90 -1.82 -44.95 16.17
N LYS A 91 -1.25 -45.13 14.97
CA LYS A 91 -0.61 -44.06 14.20
C LYS A 91 -1.38 -43.74 12.94
N MET A 92 -1.46 -42.45 12.59
CA MET A 92 -1.99 -41.99 11.31
C MET A 92 -0.98 -42.33 10.21
N VAL A 93 -1.41 -43.15 9.25
CA VAL A 93 -0.58 -43.62 8.14
C VAL A 93 -0.93 -42.99 6.81
N ASN A 94 -2.14 -42.44 6.68
CA ASN A 94 -2.56 -41.68 5.52
C ASN A 94 -3.70 -40.73 5.90
N LEU A 95 -3.87 -39.64 5.16
CA LEU A 95 -4.93 -38.65 5.41
C LEU A 95 -5.40 -38.08 4.08
N LEU A 96 -6.71 -37.97 3.91
CA LEU A 96 -7.30 -37.33 2.74
C LEU A 96 -8.43 -36.39 3.17
N LEU A 97 -8.35 -35.15 2.71
CA LEU A 97 -9.37 -34.13 2.95
C LEU A 97 -10.37 -34.09 1.79
N GLY A 98 -11.66 -33.94 2.10
CA GLY A 98 -12.71 -33.74 1.11
C GLY A 98 -13.45 -35.02 0.66
N ALA A 99 -14.44 -34.83 -0.20
CA ALA A 99 -15.39 -35.86 -0.62
C ALA A 99 -15.09 -36.43 -2.02
N ASN A 100 -13.81 -36.67 -2.36
CA ASN A 100 -13.42 -37.23 -3.65
C ASN A 100 -13.53 -38.77 -3.66
N CYS A 101 -14.72 -39.30 -3.98
CA CYS A 101 -15.00 -40.75 -3.89
C CYS A 101 -14.00 -41.64 -4.68
N PRO A 102 -13.64 -41.32 -5.95
CA PRO A 102 -12.63 -42.10 -6.69
C PRO A 102 -11.27 -42.13 -6.00
N GLN A 103 -10.80 -40.99 -5.49
CA GLN A 103 -9.50 -40.89 -4.82
C GLN A 103 -9.51 -41.66 -3.50
N ILE A 104 -10.56 -41.51 -2.68
CA ILE A 104 -10.73 -42.27 -1.44
C ILE A 104 -10.72 -43.78 -1.72
N ARG A 105 -11.46 -44.25 -2.73
CA ARG A 105 -11.49 -45.68 -3.08
C ARG A 105 -10.13 -46.20 -3.53
N LYS A 106 -9.39 -45.42 -4.32
CA LYS A 106 -8.04 -45.77 -4.77
C LYS A 106 -7.09 -45.90 -3.59
N LEU A 107 -7.07 -44.90 -2.71
CA LEU A 107 -6.23 -44.83 -1.52
C LEU A 107 -6.56 -45.95 -0.53
N LEU A 108 -7.85 -46.19 -0.31
CA LEU A 108 -8.35 -47.29 0.52
C LEU A 108 -7.88 -48.65 0.00
N THR A 109 -7.97 -48.87 -1.30
CA THR A 109 -7.53 -50.14 -1.91
C THR A 109 -6.01 -50.30 -1.84
N SER A 110 -5.23 -49.23 -1.98
CA SER A 110 -3.77 -49.30 -1.87
C SER A 110 -3.33 -49.57 -0.43
N GLU A 111 -3.91 -48.90 0.57
CA GLU A 111 -3.56 -49.13 1.98
C GLU A 111 -3.91 -50.55 2.43
N ILE A 112 -5.04 -51.12 1.98
CA ILE A 112 -5.39 -52.50 2.29
C ILE A 112 -4.40 -53.49 1.67
N LYS A 113 -4.01 -53.29 0.40
CA LYS A 113 -2.99 -54.13 -0.24
C LYS A 113 -1.65 -54.04 0.48
N ARG A 114 -1.24 -52.83 0.85
CA ARG A 114 -0.01 -52.58 1.63
C ARG A 114 0.00 -53.40 2.91
N VAL A 115 -1.07 -53.33 3.70
CA VAL A 115 -1.20 -54.09 4.96
C VAL A 115 -1.23 -55.60 4.72
N LEU A 116 -1.92 -56.08 3.68
CA LEU A 116 -1.96 -57.50 3.33
C LEU A 116 -0.59 -58.04 2.86
N ASN A 117 0.23 -57.19 2.26
CA ASN A 117 1.59 -57.51 1.82
C ASN A 117 2.66 -57.31 2.91
N ASP A 118 2.28 -56.87 4.11
CA ASP A 118 3.19 -56.54 5.22
C ASP A 118 4.22 -55.45 4.87
N GLU A 119 3.80 -54.47 4.05
CA GLU A 119 4.60 -53.32 3.65
C GLU A 119 4.50 -52.18 4.68
N GLU A 120 5.63 -51.52 4.99
CA GLU A 120 5.64 -50.36 5.89
C GLU A 120 4.92 -49.15 5.25
N PRO A 121 4.16 -48.37 6.03
CA PRO A 121 3.50 -47.15 5.53
C PRO A 121 4.53 -46.04 5.24
N GLU A 122 4.23 -45.21 4.25
CA GLU A 122 5.08 -44.08 3.85
C GLU A 122 5.22 -43.03 4.96
N MET A 123 4.20 -42.88 5.81
CA MET A 123 4.25 -42.03 6.99
C MET A 123 3.63 -42.72 8.21
N MET A 124 4.11 -42.36 9.41
CA MET A 124 3.53 -42.76 10.69
C MET A 124 3.58 -41.57 11.64
N LEU A 125 2.46 -40.86 11.73
CA LEU A 125 2.34 -39.64 12.52
C LEU A 125 1.35 -39.85 13.67
N ASP A 126 1.48 -39.04 14.72
CA ASP A 126 0.41 -38.91 15.71
C ASP A 126 -0.81 -38.28 15.04
N ALA A 127 -2.01 -38.69 15.46
CA ALA A 127 -3.24 -38.20 14.85
C ALA A 127 -3.41 -36.68 15.00
N SER A 128 -2.76 -36.06 16.00
CA SER A 128 -2.69 -34.62 16.23
C SER A 128 -1.70 -33.87 15.33
N ALA A 129 -0.72 -34.56 14.74
CA ALA A 129 0.28 -33.94 13.88
C ALA A 129 -0.27 -33.71 12.47
N ARG A 130 0.17 -32.62 11.81
CA ARG A 130 -0.13 -32.35 10.40
C ARG A 130 0.70 -33.24 9.50
N THR A 131 0.11 -33.69 8.39
CA THR A 131 0.86 -34.34 7.32
C THR A 131 1.75 -33.32 6.58
N PRO A 132 2.78 -33.77 5.84
CA PRO A 132 3.59 -32.86 5.02
C PRO A 132 2.76 -32.03 4.02
N GLU A 133 1.72 -32.63 3.44
CA GLU A 133 0.81 -31.95 2.51
C GLU A 133 -0.03 -30.88 3.22
N GLU A 134 -0.59 -31.21 4.40
CA GLU A 134 -1.32 -30.24 5.22
C GLU A 134 -0.43 -29.08 5.69
N GLU A 135 0.82 -29.36 6.05
CA GLU A 135 1.77 -28.36 6.53
C GLU A 135 2.12 -27.36 5.43
N VAL A 136 2.36 -27.81 4.19
CA VAL A 136 2.60 -26.92 3.04
C VAL A 136 1.40 -26.02 2.77
N GLU A 137 0.18 -26.56 2.76
CA GLU A 137 -1.03 -25.76 2.55
C GLU A 137 -1.30 -24.78 3.70
N TRP A 138 -1.01 -25.19 4.94
CA TRP A 138 -1.10 -24.31 6.10
C TRP A 138 -0.09 -23.17 6.01
N GLN A 139 1.16 -23.45 5.65
CA GLN A 139 2.20 -22.43 5.47
C GLN A 139 1.83 -21.43 4.38
N LYS A 140 1.27 -21.89 3.25
CA LYS A 140 0.76 -21.00 2.18
C LYS A 140 -0.35 -20.08 2.70
N LYS A 141 -1.35 -20.63 3.40
CA LYS A 141 -2.45 -19.84 3.97
C LYS A 141 -1.98 -18.83 5.02
N GLU A 142 -1.05 -19.25 5.87
CA GLU A 142 -0.46 -18.41 6.91
C GLU A 142 0.42 -17.29 6.31
N ALA A 143 1.14 -17.57 5.23
CA ALA A 143 1.88 -16.56 4.48
C ALA A 143 0.95 -15.53 3.84
N ILE A 144 -0.16 -15.96 3.23
CA ILE A 144 -1.19 -15.07 2.69
C ILE A 144 -1.81 -14.20 3.80
N ARG A 145 -2.16 -14.79 4.95
CA ARG A 145 -2.71 -14.06 6.10
C ARG A 145 -1.75 -12.97 6.58
N LYS A 146 -0.46 -13.33 6.78
CA LYS A 146 0.56 -12.37 7.20
C LYS A 146 0.78 -11.27 6.17
N ALA A 147 0.77 -11.60 4.88
CA ALA A 147 0.91 -10.63 3.81
C ALA A 147 -0.26 -9.63 3.78
N ILE A 148 -1.50 -10.09 4.02
CA ILE A 148 -2.67 -9.21 4.14
C ILE A 148 -2.53 -8.29 5.36
N GLU A 149 -2.16 -8.83 6.53
CA GLU A 149 -1.97 -8.04 7.75
C GLU A 149 -0.84 -7.01 7.63
N GLU A 150 0.24 -7.36 6.95
CA GLU A 150 1.37 -6.46 6.67
C GLU A 150 0.96 -5.36 5.67
N PHE A 151 0.20 -5.72 4.63
CA PHE A 151 -0.35 -4.75 3.67
C PHE A 151 -1.32 -3.76 4.35
N GLU A 152 -2.25 -4.25 5.17
CA GLU A 152 -3.19 -3.39 5.92
C GLU A 152 -2.44 -2.45 6.88
N ARG A 153 -1.40 -2.94 7.57
CA ARG A 153 -0.57 -2.11 8.44
C ARG A 153 0.20 -1.05 7.66
N ALA A 154 0.84 -1.44 6.56
CA ALA A 154 1.59 -0.53 5.70
C ALA A 154 0.68 0.56 5.12
N LYS A 155 -0.54 0.21 4.71
CA LYS A 155 -1.56 1.16 4.26
C LYS A 155 -1.94 2.15 5.36
N ALA A 156 -2.26 1.66 6.56
CA ALA A 156 -2.59 2.53 7.69
C ALA A 156 -1.43 3.45 8.11
N GLU A 157 -0.19 2.97 8.07
CA GLU A 157 1.01 3.77 8.34
C GLU A 157 1.22 4.84 7.25
N SER A 158 0.98 4.52 5.98
CA SER A 158 1.03 5.49 4.87
C SER A 158 -0.03 6.57 5.03
N GLU A 159 -1.28 6.20 5.26
CA GLU A 159 -2.39 7.14 5.48
C GLU A 159 -2.10 8.07 6.67
N GLN A 160 -1.59 7.53 7.79
CA GLN A 160 -1.21 8.33 8.95
C GLN A 160 -0.07 9.29 8.64
N ARG A 161 0.92 8.86 7.86
CA ARG A 161 2.05 9.69 7.44
C ARG A 161 1.61 10.80 6.49
N GLU A 162 0.71 10.51 5.56
CA GLU A 162 0.14 11.51 4.65
C GLU A 162 -0.63 12.59 5.42
N LYS A 163 -1.47 12.20 6.39
CA LYS A 163 -2.17 13.13 7.27
C LYS A 163 -1.20 14.00 8.06
N TYR A 164 -0.12 13.40 8.57
CA TYR A 164 0.92 14.12 9.29
C TYR A 164 1.66 15.14 8.40
N GLU A 165 2.06 14.74 7.19
CA GLU A 165 2.73 15.65 6.25
C GLU A 165 1.80 16.76 5.75
N ALA A 166 0.52 16.46 5.51
CA ALA A 166 -0.48 17.46 5.14
C ALA A 166 -0.70 18.49 6.26
N PHE A 167 -0.83 18.02 7.51
CA PHE A 167 -0.91 18.88 8.69
C PHE A 167 0.32 19.79 8.79
N LEU A 168 1.52 19.24 8.70
CA LEU A 168 2.75 20.03 8.75
C LEU A 168 2.84 21.04 7.62
N ALA A 169 2.51 20.65 6.38
CA ALA A 169 2.52 21.55 5.23
C ALA A 169 1.58 22.75 5.42
N GLN A 170 0.35 22.51 5.91
CA GLN A 170 -0.59 23.59 6.22
C GLN A 170 -0.02 24.51 7.31
N MET A 171 0.44 23.95 8.42
CA MET A 171 0.90 24.74 9.57
C MET A 171 2.18 25.53 9.27
N ILE A 172 3.14 24.95 8.54
CA ILE A 172 4.36 25.65 8.11
C ILE A 172 4.01 26.86 7.25
N PHE A 173 3.04 26.71 6.36
CA PHE A 173 2.57 27.79 5.50
C PHE A 173 1.90 28.91 6.32
N GLU A 174 0.94 28.55 7.18
CA GLU A 174 0.16 29.52 7.95
C GLU A 174 0.99 30.25 9.02
N LEU A 175 2.00 29.56 9.59
CA LEU A 175 2.90 30.13 10.60
C LEU A 175 4.16 30.77 9.99
N SER A 176 4.23 30.97 8.67
CA SER A 176 5.43 31.50 7.98
C SER A 176 5.89 32.90 8.47
N GLU A 177 4.99 33.71 9.05
CA GLU A 177 5.33 35.01 9.65
C GLU A 177 5.62 34.95 11.15
N MET A 178 5.44 33.79 11.78
CA MET A 178 5.49 33.62 13.23
C MET A 178 6.61 32.68 13.65
N THR A 179 7.13 32.88 14.85
CA THR A 179 8.09 31.98 15.48
C THR A 179 7.91 32.00 16.99
N ALA A 180 8.59 31.09 17.69
CA ALA A 180 8.57 31.00 19.14
C ALA A 180 9.96 31.24 19.73
N LEU A 181 10.00 31.68 20.98
CA LEU A 181 11.23 31.75 21.76
C LEU A 181 10.95 31.28 23.18
N VAL A 182 11.83 30.44 23.71
CA VAL A 182 11.74 29.93 25.09
C VAL A 182 12.98 30.37 25.85
N PHE A 183 12.80 31.04 26.97
CA PHE A 183 13.92 31.36 27.85
C PHE A 183 14.39 30.12 28.61
N TYR A 184 15.67 30.06 28.96
CA TYR A 184 16.10 29.15 30.01
C TYR A 184 15.68 29.68 31.39
N PRO A 185 15.21 28.82 32.31
CA PRO A 185 14.79 29.22 33.65
C PRO A 185 15.81 30.08 34.43
N TRP A 186 17.12 29.84 34.26
CA TRP A 186 18.18 30.59 34.94
C TRP A 186 18.13 32.10 34.67
N VAL A 187 17.58 32.53 33.53
CA VAL A 187 17.41 33.95 33.17
C VAL A 187 16.55 34.71 34.18
N PHE A 188 15.66 33.99 34.87
CA PHE A 188 14.79 34.51 35.92
C PHE A 188 15.22 34.05 37.31
N LYS A 189 16.51 33.74 37.49
CA LYS A 189 17.12 33.51 38.81
C LYS A 189 18.10 34.63 39.16
N ASP A 190 18.26 34.92 40.44
CA ASP A 190 19.32 35.78 40.97
C ASP A 190 20.60 35.00 41.26
N GLU A 191 21.64 35.69 41.75
CA GLU A 191 22.96 35.08 42.04
C GLU A 191 22.86 34.01 43.14
N GLU A 192 21.83 34.07 43.98
CA GLU A 192 21.51 33.08 45.00
C GLU A 192 20.50 32.01 44.54
N GLY A 193 20.16 31.96 43.25
CA GLY A 193 19.26 30.97 42.66
C GLY A 193 17.77 31.18 42.94
N ARG A 194 17.38 32.33 43.52
CA ARG A 194 15.98 32.67 43.82
C ARG A 194 15.32 33.33 42.62
N HIS A 195 13.99 33.26 42.57
CA HIS A 195 13.23 33.83 41.45
C HIS A 195 13.37 35.36 41.37
N ARG A 196 13.83 35.83 40.21
CA ARG A 196 13.98 37.23 39.79
C ARG A 196 12.79 37.64 38.91
N ASP A 197 12.26 38.84 39.15
CA ASP A 197 11.22 39.40 38.26
C ASP A 197 11.77 39.65 36.85
N LYS A 198 10.96 39.42 35.81
CA LYS A 198 11.39 39.56 34.41
C LYS A 198 11.91 40.96 34.08
N TYR A 199 11.37 42.01 34.70
CA TYR A 199 11.83 43.39 34.50
C TYR A 199 13.14 43.71 35.22
N GLN A 200 13.67 42.77 35.99
CA GLN A 200 14.98 42.86 36.62
C GLN A 200 16.02 41.98 35.92
N SER A 201 15.61 41.19 34.92
CA SER A 201 16.49 40.28 34.17
C SER A 201 17.17 41.01 33.00
N PRO A 202 18.50 41.19 33.02
CA PRO A 202 19.21 41.84 31.91
C PRO A 202 19.05 41.15 30.55
N PRO A 203 19.15 39.79 30.44
CA PRO A 203 18.92 39.10 29.16
C PRO A 203 17.52 39.42 28.58
N TYR A 204 16.48 39.35 29.42
CA TYR A 204 15.10 39.65 29.01
C TYR A 204 14.95 41.11 28.55
N LEU A 205 15.44 42.08 29.33
CA LEU A 205 15.31 43.50 29.01
C LEU A 205 16.03 43.89 27.73
N GLU A 206 17.22 43.35 27.48
CA GLU A 206 17.96 43.60 26.24
C GLU A 206 17.21 43.03 25.04
N LEU A 207 16.75 41.77 25.14
CA LEU A 207 16.01 41.12 24.06
C LEU A 207 14.76 41.93 23.67
N ILE A 208 13.93 42.30 24.65
CA ILE A 208 12.68 43.04 24.40
C ILE A 208 12.93 44.46 23.89
N ASN A 209 13.79 45.22 24.57
CA ASN A 209 13.92 46.66 24.29
C ASN A 209 14.83 46.98 23.10
N THR A 210 15.71 46.05 22.72
CA THR A 210 16.68 46.27 21.64
C THR A 210 16.37 45.37 20.45
N LEU A 211 16.44 44.04 20.62
CA LEU A 211 16.30 43.10 19.50
C LEU A 211 14.86 43.07 18.96
N PHE A 212 13.86 42.95 19.83
CA PHE A 212 12.47 42.78 19.39
C PHE A 212 11.80 44.09 19.00
N LYS A 213 12.06 45.18 19.72
CA LYS A 213 11.43 46.50 19.52
C LYS A 213 11.24 46.93 18.06
N GLN A 214 12.17 46.58 17.16
CA GLN A 214 12.10 46.94 15.75
C GLN A 214 11.96 45.74 14.80
N ASN A 215 12.22 44.51 15.26
CA ASN A 215 12.28 43.30 14.41
C ASN A 215 11.13 42.31 14.65
N TYR A 216 10.54 42.25 15.84
CA TYR A 216 9.51 41.28 16.20
C TYR A 216 8.42 41.89 17.08
N ASP A 217 7.18 41.52 16.82
CA ASP A 217 6.06 41.79 17.73
C ASP A 217 5.89 40.61 18.68
N VAL A 218 5.96 40.88 19.99
CA VAL A 218 5.61 39.89 21.02
C VAL A 218 4.09 39.82 21.10
N LEU A 219 3.52 38.75 20.56
CA LEU A 219 2.06 38.56 20.52
C LEU A 219 1.53 37.98 21.83
N GLU A 220 2.33 37.13 22.48
CA GLU A 220 1.93 36.43 23.69
C GLU A 220 3.16 36.04 24.51
N GLU A 221 3.04 36.14 25.84
CA GLU A 221 4.02 35.65 26.80
C GLU A 221 3.35 34.63 27.73
N LEU A 222 3.84 33.40 27.70
CA LEU A 222 3.33 32.31 28.52
C LEU A 222 4.34 31.94 29.60
N ARG A 223 3.92 31.95 30.86
CA ARG A 223 4.73 31.41 31.96
C ARG A 223 4.50 29.90 32.04
N VAL A 224 5.55 29.12 31.81
CA VAL A 224 5.48 27.66 31.69
C VAL A 224 6.54 27.00 32.58
N GLN A 225 6.23 25.80 33.06
CA GLN A 225 7.19 24.90 33.67
C GLN A 225 7.31 23.69 32.75
N LEU A 226 8.46 23.55 32.09
CA LEU A 226 8.69 22.48 31.14
C LEU A 226 8.92 21.16 31.89
N ASN A 227 8.45 20.07 31.31
CA ASN A 227 8.77 18.70 31.72
C ASN A 227 9.46 17.97 30.55
N GLU A 228 9.92 16.74 30.80
CA GLU A 228 10.64 15.95 29.80
C GLU A 228 9.76 15.66 28.55
N GLU A 229 8.50 15.26 28.74
CA GLU A 229 7.56 15.01 27.63
C GLU A 229 7.33 16.24 26.73
N MET A 230 7.22 17.44 27.32
CA MET A 230 7.08 18.68 26.57
C MET A 230 8.35 18.99 25.77
N ILE A 231 9.53 18.71 26.33
CA ILE A 231 10.80 18.89 25.62
C ILE A 231 10.92 17.89 24.48
N GLU A 232 10.60 16.61 24.71
CA GLU A 232 10.56 15.59 23.66
C GLU A 232 9.63 16.02 22.52
N SER A 233 8.44 16.51 22.84
CA SER A 233 7.48 17.00 21.86
C SER A 233 7.97 18.24 21.10
N MET A 234 8.55 19.23 21.79
CA MET A 234 9.06 20.47 21.18
C MET A 234 10.25 20.24 20.24
N PHE A 235 11.06 19.22 20.50
CA PHE A 235 12.31 18.93 19.78
C PHE A 235 12.13 17.92 18.63
N VAL A 236 10.92 17.44 18.37
CA VAL A 236 10.59 16.65 17.19
C VAL A 236 11.03 17.39 15.92
N GLU A 237 11.76 16.70 15.03
CA GLU A 237 12.29 17.25 13.77
C GLU A 237 13.18 18.50 13.92
N SER A 238 13.77 18.73 15.10
CA SER A 238 14.66 19.88 15.35
C SER A 238 16.12 19.62 14.95
N ASN A 239 16.50 18.37 14.65
CA ASN A 239 17.89 17.91 14.49
C ASN A 239 18.79 18.14 15.73
N VAL A 240 18.21 18.50 16.88
CA VAL A 240 18.93 18.65 18.15
C VAL A 240 18.78 17.37 18.95
N GLU A 241 19.90 16.81 19.38
CA GLU A 241 19.92 15.65 20.27
C GLU A 241 19.46 16.05 21.68
N ILE A 242 18.47 15.36 22.22
CA ILE A 242 17.93 15.63 23.56
C ILE A 242 18.88 15.01 24.58
N THR A 243 19.80 15.81 25.10
CA THR A 243 20.73 15.37 26.13
C THR A 243 20.16 15.61 27.54
N LYS A 244 20.69 14.89 28.53
CA LYS A 244 20.30 15.09 29.93
C LYS A 244 20.60 16.52 30.41
N GLU A 245 21.68 17.13 29.93
CA GLU A 245 22.03 18.54 30.19
C GLU A 245 20.92 19.49 29.72
N LEU A 246 20.43 19.29 28.49
CA LEU A 246 19.40 20.12 27.89
C LEU A 246 18.10 20.05 28.70
N VAL A 247 17.69 18.83 29.03
CA VAL A 247 16.48 18.57 29.83
C VAL A 247 16.63 19.19 31.22
N ALA A 248 17.76 18.99 31.90
CA ALA A 248 18.02 19.58 33.20
C ALA A 248 17.95 21.12 33.14
N GLY A 249 18.61 21.73 32.16
CA GLY A 249 18.62 23.19 32.01
C GLY A 249 17.25 23.80 31.76
N LEU A 250 16.39 23.15 30.96
CA LEU A 250 15.06 23.66 30.62
C LEU A 250 13.98 23.35 31.68
N THR A 251 14.16 22.28 32.47
CA THR A 251 13.23 21.86 33.53
C THR A 251 13.54 22.46 34.91
N ASP A 252 14.68 23.15 35.06
CA ASP A 252 15.15 23.78 36.30
C ASP A 252 14.38 25.08 36.68
N GLY A 253 13.05 24.97 36.72
CA GLY A 253 12.16 26.00 37.22
C GLY A 253 11.15 26.50 36.19
N ARG A 254 10.50 27.62 36.53
CA ARG A 254 9.54 28.27 35.64
C ARG A 254 10.28 29.19 34.69
N THR A 255 9.85 29.18 33.44
CA THR A 255 10.37 30.03 32.39
C THR A 255 9.24 30.77 31.65
N ILE A 256 9.63 31.59 30.68
CA ILE A 256 8.74 32.30 29.78
C ILE A 256 8.95 31.77 28.37
N ALA A 257 7.86 31.38 27.72
CA ALA A 257 7.78 31.16 26.29
C ALA A 257 7.07 32.35 25.62
N MET A 258 7.51 32.73 24.43
CA MET A 258 6.97 33.84 23.68
C MET A 258 6.53 33.40 22.29
N ARG A 259 5.37 33.91 21.87
CA ARG A 259 4.92 33.85 20.48
C ARG A 259 5.26 35.16 19.81
N LEU A 260 6.02 35.09 18.72
CA LEU A 260 6.60 36.24 18.04
C LEU A 260 6.06 36.33 16.61
N LYS A 261 5.81 37.54 16.13
CA LYS A 261 5.55 37.82 14.71
C LYS A 261 6.69 38.65 14.12
N GLY A 262 7.29 38.15 13.04
CA GLY A 262 8.43 38.81 12.39
C GLY A 262 8.00 40.05 11.61
N ARG A 263 8.59 41.20 11.93
CA ARG A 263 8.47 42.44 11.12
C ARG A 263 9.47 42.42 9.98
N ARG A 264 9.20 43.21 8.93
CA ARG A 264 10.03 43.30 7.72
C ARG A 264 11.54 43.21 8.04
N PRO A 265 12.27 42.26 7.45
CA PRO A 265 13.69 42.09 7.74
C PRO A 265 14.50 43.30 7.26
N HIS A 266 15.74 43.41 7.74
CA HIS A 266 16.67 44.45 7.29
C HIS A 266 16.88 44.39 5.77
N PRO A 267 17.03 45.53 5.05
CA PRO A 267 17.19 45.53 3.59
C PRO A 267 18.38 44.74 3.05
N ASN A 268 19.41 44.52 3.86
CA ASN A 268 20.58 43.70 3.49
C ASN A 268 20.39 42.20 3.80
N TRP A 269 19.21 41.78 4.26
CA TRP A 269 18.90 40.37 4.46
C TRP A 269 18.82 39.66 3.09
N PRO A 270 19.46 38.49 2.91
CA PRO A 270 19.58 37.86 1.59
C PRO A 270 18.28 37.27 1.04
N VAL A 271 17.26 37.07 1.89
CA VAL A 271 15.98 36.48 1.48
C VAL A 271 15.03 37.60 1.02
N PRO A 272 14.43 37.49 -0.19
CA PRO A 272 13.47 38.46 -0.68
C PRO A 272 12.23 38.61 0.21
N TYR A 273 11.77 39.85 0.39
CA TYR A 273 10.55 40.18 1.13
C TYR A 273 9.73 41.26 0.40
N PRO A 274 8.44 41.03 0.08
CA PRO A 274 7.69 39.79 0.31
C PRO A 274 8.18 38.63 -0.58
N PHE A 275 7.90 37.40 -0.17
CA PHE A 275 8.25 36.20 -0.93
C PHE A 275 7.43 36.08 -2.21
N GLU A 276 8.06 35.72 -3.32
CA GLU A 276 7.43 35.55 -4.63
C GLU A 276 7.26 34.05 -4.93
N CYS A 277 6.03 33.60 -5.17
CA CYS A 277 5.77 32.20 -5.50
C CYS A 277 5.99 31.88 -6.98
N PRO A 278 6.28 30.60 -7.30
CA PRO A 278 6.21 30.11 -8.67
C PRO A 278 4.84 30.37 -9.32
N LYS A 279 4.83 30.51 -10.65
CA LYS A 279 3.57 30.74 -11.40
C LYS A 279 2.64 29.54 -11.24
N GLY A 280 1.37 29.79 -10.90
CA GLY A 280 0.33 28.77 -10.78
C GLY A 280 -0.10 28.42 -9.34
N THR A 281 0.60 28.91 -8.31
CA THR A 281 0.24 28.65 -6.91
C THR A 281 -0.93 29.54 -6.45
N LYS A 282 -2.02 28.95 -5.93
CA LYS A 282 -3.21 29.69 -5.46
C LYS A 282 -3.02 30.43 -4.12
N ARG A 283 -2.09 29.97 -3.28
CA ARG A 283 -1.75 30.57 -1.98
C ARG A 283 -0.24 30.76 -1.89
N CYS A 284 0.21 31.95 -1.51
CA CYS A 284 1.63 32.28 -1.38
C CYS A 284 1.91 32.83 0.02
N PRO A 285 2.94 32.36 0.74
CA PRO A 285 3.24 32.90 2.05
C PRO A 285 3.91 34.28 1.88
N THR A 286 3.71 35.18 2.85
CA THR A 286 4.33 36.52 2.83
C THR A 286 5.86 36.44 2.98
N ARG A 287 6.33 35.41 3.67
CA ARG A 287 7.75 35.10 3.90
C ARG A 287 8.10 33.73 3.36
N ALA A 288 9.36 33.56 2.97
CA ALA A 288 9.87 32.23 2.65
C ALA A 288 9.81 31.34 3.90
N ILE A 289 9.63 30.04 3.71
CA ILE A 289 9.70 29.06 4.79
C ILE A 289 11.09 29.13 5.44
N ASN A 290 11.16 29.08 6.77
CA ASN A 290 12.36 29.27 7.62
C ASN A 290 12.92 30.71 7.71
N ASP A 291 12.46 31.67 6.90
CA ASP A 291 13.03 33.02 6.89
C ASP A 291 12.92 33.74 8.24
N VAL A 292 11.77 33.59 8.91
CA VAL A 292 11.52 34.28 10.19
C VAL A 292 12.33 33.67 11.34
N GLU A 293 12.61 32.38 11.29
CA GLU A 293 13.51 31.66 12.20
C GLU A 293 14.97 32.04 11.95
N ASP A 294 15.41 31.97 10.70
CA ASP A 294 16.79 32.25 10.30
C ASP A 294 17.18 33.69 10.64
N TYR A 295 16.25 34.64 10.42
CA TYR A 295 16.47 36.03 10.80
C TYR A 295 16.57 36.19 12.33
N LEU A 296 15.75 35.48 13.11
CA LEU A 296 15.82 35.52 14.57
C LEU A 296 17.15 34.95 15.07
N ILE A 297 17.57 33.80 14.54
CA ILE A 297 18.84 33.15 14.87
C ILE A 297 20.01 34.07 14.52
N HIS A 298 19.98 34.72 13.36
CA HIS A 298 21.00 35.69 12.97
C HIS A 298 21.08 36.85 13.96
N LEU A 299 19.95 37.39 14.42
CA LEU A 299 19.94 38.47 15.42
C LEU A 299 20.50 38.04 16.78
N LEU A 300 20.31 36.76 17.15
CA LEU A 300 20.75 36.22 18.43
C LEU A 300 22.25 35.82 18.43
N THR A 301 22.75 35.31 17.31
CA THR A 301 24.08 34.66 17.21
C THR A 301 25.13 35.47 16.45
N SER A 302 24.74 36.48 15.65
CA SER A 302 25.69 37.31 14.91
C SER A 302 26.37 38.34 15.81
N THR A 303 27.68 38.54 15.63
CA THR A 303 28.44 39.64 16.23
C THR A 303 28.13 40.99 15.56
N THR A 304 27.59 40.96 14.35
CA THR A 304 27.12 42.13 13.58
C THR A 304 25.69 41.88 13.10
N PRO A 305 24.70 41.89 14.02
CA PRO A 305 23.32 41.61 13.66
C PRO A 305 22.75 42.72 12.78
N LEU A 306 22.02 42.34 11.73
CA LEU A 306 21.37 43.27 10.82
C LEU A 306 20.16 43.94 11.47
N LEU A 307 20.40 45.00 12.23
CA LEU A 307 19.35 45.79 12.89
C LEU A 307 18.87 46.96 12.02
N GLN A 308 17.62 47.36 12.22
CA GLN A 308 17.04 48.55 11.60
C GLN A 308 17.77 49.84 12.04
N ALA A 309 17.82 50.85 11.16
CA ALA A 309 18.70 52.02 11.22
C ALA A 309 18.60 52.93 12.47
N ASN A 310 17.65 52.67 13.37
CA ASN A 310 17.41 53.43 14.60
C ASN A 310 17.66 52.60 15.88
N ALA A 311 18.33 51.45 15.78
CA ALA A 311 18.68 50.65 16.94
C ALA A 311 19.92 51.23 17.66
N VAL A 312 19.88 51.25 19.00
CA VAL A 312 20.99 51.74 19.83
C VAL A 312 22.21 50.83 19.63
N PRO A 313 23.42 51.36 19.38
CA PRO A 313 24.59 50.55 19.08
C PRO A 313 24.97 49.64 20.27
N PHE A 314 25.32 48.39 19.93
CA PHE A 314 25.83 47.39 20.86
C PHE A 314 27.24 47.71 21.37
N SER A 315 27.64 47.04 22.45
CA SER A 315 29.05 46.75 22.73
C SER A 315 29.63 45.95 21.56
N PRO A 316 30.70 46.43 20.89
CA PRO A 316 31.28 45.72 19.77
C PRO A 316 31.99 44.45 20.29
N ASN A 317 31.77 43.31 19.61
CA ASN A 317 32.57 42.07 19.58
C ASN A 317 31.91 40.77 20.06
N GLU A 318 30.70 40.77 20.63
CA GLU A 318 30.02 39.54 21.11
C GLU A 318 28.55 39.50 20.67
N SER A 319 28.04 38.29 20.37
CA SER A 319 26.62 38.09 20.05
C SER A 319 25.73 38.18 21.29
N TYR A 320 24.41 38.26 21.13
CA TYR A 320 23.50 38.22 22.28
C TYR A 320 23.63 36.92 23.07
N MET A 321 23.76 35.78 22.36
CA MET A 321 23.93 34.46 22.99
C MET A 321 25.24 34.35 23.77
N ASP A 322 26.34 34.94 23.26
CA ASP A 322 27.63 34.92 23.95
C ASP A 322 27.60 35.81 25.20
N ARG A 323 26.96 36.98 25.12
CA ARG A 323 26.84 37.93 26.24
C ARG A 323 25.99 37.38 27.39
N HIS A 324 24.95 36.62 27.07
CA HIS A 324 23.99 36.07 28.03
C HIS A 324 24.03 34.55 28.04
N ALA A 325 25.18 33.99 28.39
CA ALA A 325 25.36 32.57 28.65
C ALA A 325 25.60 32.34 30.14
N TYR A 326 24.93 31.33 30.70
CA TYR A 326 25.17 30.86 32.05
C TYR A 326 26.17 29.70 32.01
N VAL A 327 27.26 29.83 32.79
CA VAL A 327 28.24 28.76 32.96
C VAL A 327 27.90 28.05 34.26
N HIS A 328 27.42 26.81 34.15
CA HIS A 328 27.19 25.92 35.28
C HIS A 328 28.52 25.41 35.81
N GLU A 329 28.81 25.72 37.07
CA GLU A 329 29.94 25.15 37.79
C GLU A 329 29.50 23.84 38.43
N PRO A 330 30.19 22.71 38.16
CA PRO A 330 29.78 21.41 38.66
C PRO A 330 29.86 21.33 40.18
N ASP A 331 28.87 20.68 40.81
CA ASP A 331 28.89 20.40 42.23
C ASP A 331 30.05 19.44 42.56
N PRO A 332 31.02 19.83 43.41
CA PRO A 332 32.12 18.94 43.80
C PRO A 332 31.68 17.68 44.56
N GLU A 333 30.45 17.62 45.08
CA GLU A 333 29.89 16.44 45.76
C GLU A 333 29.16 15.47 44.82
N ASP A 334 28.87 15.88 43.58
CA ASP A 334 28.22 15.04 42.56
C ASP A 334 29.20 14.67 41.44
N GLU A 335 29.66 13.41 41.45
CA GLU A 335 30.62 12.90 40.45
C GLU A 335 30.03 12.84 39.02
N GLU A 336 28.71 12.93 38.86
CA GLU A 336 28.03 12.99 37.56
C GLU A 336 27.77 14.43 37.09
N ASP A 337 28.12 15.44 37.90
CA ASP A 337 28.00 16.84 37.52
C ASP A 337 29.27 17.37 36.83
N PHE A 338 29.08 18.03 35.70
CA PHE A 338 30.16 18.51 34.83
C PHE A 338 29.86 19.93 34.34
N PRO A 339 30.89 20.71 33.95
CA PRO A 339 30.69 22.09 33.53
C PRO A 339 29.88 22.15 32.24
N ARG A 340 28.83 22.97 32.23
CA ARG A 340 27.90 23.13 31.09
C ARG A 340 27.67 24.61 30.83
N ILE A 341 27.37 24.97 29.59
CA ILE A 341 27.01 26.35 29.22
C ILE A 341 25.57 26.33 28.71
N HIS A 342 24.70 27.08 29.38
CA HIS A 342 23.30 27.24 29.00
C HIS A 342 23.09 28.63 28.38
N PRO A 343 22.57 28.73 27.14
CA PRO A 343 22.22 30.02 26.57
C PRO A 343 21.05 30.65 27.33
N ALA A 344 20.82 31.95 27.18
CA ALA A 344 19.65 32.59 27.77
C ALA A 344 18.33 32.14 27.14
N VAL A 345 18.35 31.78 25.86
CA VAL A 345 17.14 31.46 25.09
C VAL A 345 17.37 30.27 24.17
N TRP A 346 16.29 29.60 23.83
CA TRP A 346 16.20 28.59 22.79
C TRP A 346 15.10 29.01 21.79
N VAL A 347 15.35 28.75 20.52
CA VAL A 347 14.42 29.04 19.42
C VAL A 347 14.33 27.82 18.50
N PRO A 348 13.14 27.47 17.97
CA PRO A 348 13.02 26.42 16.98
C PRO A 348 13.74 26.86 15.70
N ALA A 349 14.71 26.04 15.25
CA ALA A 349 15.55 26.40 14.13
C ALA A 349 14.87 26.23 12.75
N GLN A 350 13.82 25.41 12.70
CA GLN A 350 13.14 25.05 11.46
C GLN A 350 11.64 25.19 11.61
N ALA A 351 10.95 25.53 10.52
CA ALA A 351 9.51 25.69 10.49
C ALA A 351 8.79 24.41 10.93
N ARG A 352 9.31 23.22 10.60
CA ARG A 352 8.78 21.92 11.08
C ARG A 352 8.84 21.82 12.60
N SER A 353 10.02 21.98 13.20
CA SER A 353 10.20 22.00 14.65
C SER A 353 9.36 23.07 15.36
N LYS A 354 9.18 24.24 14.73
CA LYS A 354 8.30 25.31 15.24
C LYS A 354 6.86 24.84 15.37
N VAL A 355 6.32 24.10 14.40
CA VAL A 355 4.94 23.59 14.49
C VAL A 355 4.78 22.78 15.77
N HIS A 356 5.75 21.91 16.09
CA HIS A 356 5.74 21.13 17.33
C HIS A 356 5.81 22.02 18.58
N VAL A 357 6.64 23.06 18.59
CA VAL A 357 6.63 24.03 19.70
C VAL A 357 5.27 24.71 19.88
N TYR A 358 4.59 25.03 18.78
CA TYR A 358 3.26 25.64 18.81
C TYR A 358 2.19 24.67 19.28
N THR A 359 2.23 23.40 18.85
CA THR A 359 1.28 22.39 19.33
C THR A 359 1.52 22.03 20.80
N THR A 360 2.76 22.07 21.29
CA THR A 360 3.06 21.82 22.71
C THR A 360 2.73 23.00 23.62
N LEU A 361 3.19 24.21 23.27
CA LEU A 361 3.11 25.38 24.18
C LEU A 361 1.91 26.29 23.91
N PHE A 362 1.40 26.30 22.68
CA PHE A 362 0.37 27.22 22.23
C PHE A 362 -0.82 26.47 21.60
N SER A 363 -1.14 25.27 22.09
CA SER A 363 -2.19 24.39 21.55
C SER A 363 -3.54 25.10 21.40
N GLY A 364 -3.98 25.86 22.41
CA GLY A 364 -5.24 26.60 22.35
C GLY A 364 -5.27 27.68 21.27
N TYR A 365 -4.12 28.26 20.92
CA TYR A 365 -4.01 29.18 19.78
C TYR A 365 -4.10 28.42 18.45
N MET A 366 -3.43 27.27 18.35
CA MET A 366 -3.48 26.40 17.17
C MET A 366 -4.92 25.94 16.89
N GLU A 367 -5.61 25.40 17.89
CA GLU A 367 -6.99 24.93 17.75
C GLU A 367 -7.98 26.04 17.34
N LEU A 368 -7.77 27.27 17.83
CA LEU A 368 -8.69 28.38 17.60
C LEU A 368 -8.44 29.11 16.28
N VAL A 369 -7.17 29.33 15.91
CA VAL A 369 -6.77 30.21 14.79
C VAL A 369 -6.32 29.42 13.57
N HIS A 370 -5.77 28.22 13.80
CA HIS A 370 -5.21 27.34 12.77
C HIS A 370 -5.79 25.92 12.90
N PRO A 371 -7.13 25.75 12.89
CA PRO A 371 -7.72 24.43 12.95
C PRO A 371 -7.22 23.60 11.76
N TYR A 372 -6.77 22.38 12.03
CA TYR A 372 -6.39 21.47 10.96
C TYR A 372 -7.62 21.09 10.17
N GLU A 373 -7.61 21.40 8.87
CA GLU A 373 -8.62 20.96 7.92
C GLU A 373 -8.02 19.80 7.14
N GLU A 374 -8.49 18.58 7.42
CA GLU A 374 -8.04 17.41 6.67
C GLU A 374 -8.33 17.64 5.18
N PRO A 375 -7.31 17.64 4.31
CA PRO A 375 -7.52 17.88 2.90
C PRO A 375 -8.44 16.77 2.37
N VAL A 376 -9.52 17.16 1.72
CA VAL A 376 -10.42 16.20 1.08
C VAL A 376 -9.58 15.47 0.03
N PRO A 377 -9.44 14.13 0.14
CA PRO A 377 -8.67 13.38 -0.85
C PRO A 377 -9.26 13.63 -2.23
N PRO A 378 -8.41 13.67 -3.28
CA PRO A 378 -8.93 13.81 -4.64
C PRO A 378 -9.94 12.69 -4.91
N SER A 379 -11.01 13.02 -5.62
CA SER A 379 -11.99 12.01 -6.03
C SER A 379 -11.29 10.89 -6.80
N PRO A 380 -11.60 9.61 -6.48
CA PRO A 380 -10.91 8.47 -7.06
C PRO A 380 -11.20 8.34 -8.55
N PHE A 381 -10.29 7.70 -9.28
CA PHE A 381 -10.50 7.29 -10.65
C PHE A 381 -11.34 6.02 -10.73
N CYS A 382 -12.14 5.93 -11.78
CA CYS A 382 -12.85 4.72 -12.19
C CYS A 382 -12.56 4.49 -13.67
N ALA A 383 -12.24 3.26 -14.04
CA ALA A 383 -11.95 2.91 -15.43
C ALA A 383 -13.00 1.97 -16.00
N PHE A 384 -13.35 2.20 -17.26
CA PHE A 384 -14.35 1.48 -18.02
C PHE A 384 -13.75 1.00 -19.33
N LYS A 385 -14.09 -0.22 -19.75
CA LYS A 385 -13.85 -0.67 -21.12
C LYS A 385 -15.13 -1.01 -21.85
N PHE A 386 -15.24 -0.53 -23.07
CA PHE A 386 -16.39 -0.72 -23.94
C PHE A 386 -15.96 -1.32 -25.28
N GLN A 387 -16.85 -2.13 -25.87
CA GLN A 387 -16.68 -2.63 -27.23
C GLN A 387 -17.09 -1.55 -28.24
N TYR A 388 -16.56 -1.66 -29.46
CA TYR A 388 -16.93 -0.82 -30.60
C TYR A 388 -18.44 -0.56 -30.73
N SER A 389 -19.27 -1.60 -30.56
CA SER A 389 -20.74 -1.53 -30.66
C SER A 389 -21.42 -0.52 -29.73
N LYS A 390 -20.76 -0.12 -28.64
CA LYS A 390 -21.27 0.83 -27.65
C LYS A 390 -20.87 2.28 -27.93
N PHE A 391 -20.03 2.52 -28.96
CA PHE A 391 -19.45 3.84 -29.25
C PHE A 391 -20.45 5.01 -29.27
N PRO A 392 -21.61 4.93 -29.95
CA PRO A 392 -22.52 6.07 -30.04
C PRO A 392 -23.00 6.56 -28.68
N VAL A 393 -23.29 5.63 -27.76
CA VAL A 393 -23.78 5.93 -26.41
C VAL A 393 -22.63 6.43 -25.52
N VAL A 394 -21.44 5.84 -25.68
CA VAL A 394 -20.22 6.23 -24.98
C VAL A 394 -19.85 7.68 -25.31
N ARG A 395 -19.83 8.04 -26.59
CA ARG A 395 -19.57 9.41 -27.07
C ARG A 395 -20.54 10.41 -26.44
N ASP A 396 -21.84 10.13 -26.51
CA ASP A 396 -22.87 11.02 -25.97
C ASP A 396 -22.74 11.20 -24.44
N THR A 397 -22.31 10.16 -23.75
CA THR A 397 -22.07 10.20 -22.30
C THR A 397 -20.82 11.02 -21.96
N CYS A 398 -19.71 10.87 -22.71
CA CYS A 398 -18.53 11.73 -22.58
C CYS A 398 -18.87 13.21 -22.80
N ALA A 399 -19.69 13.52 -23.81
CA ALA A 399 -20.12 14.89 -24.08
C ALA A 399 -21.04 15.47 -22.99
N THR A 400 -21.77 14.61 -22.26
CA THR A 400 -22.66 15.02 -21.17
C THR A 400 -21.88 15.30 -19.87
N HIS A 401 -20.77 14.58 -19.64
CA HIS A 401 -19.96 14.66 -18.41
C HIS A 401 -18.47 14.98 -18.68
N PRO A 402 -18.14 16.08 -19.39
CA PRO A 402 -16.77 16.38 -19.81
C PRO A 402 -15.82 16.74 -18.65
N ASP A 403 -16.37 17.16 -17.51
CA ASP A 403 -15.62 17.46 -16.27
C ASP A 403 -15.23 16.21 -15.49
N ALA A 404 -15.92 15.09 -15.72
CA ALA A 404 -15.60 13.81 -15.09
C ALA A 404 -14.61 12.99 -15.93
N VAL A 405 -14.61 13.11 -17.26
CA VAL A 405 -13.72 12.33 -18.14
C VAL A 405 -12.31 12.90 -18.11
N GLU A 406 -11.34 12.10 -17.66
CA GLU A 406 -9.92 12.48 -17.59
C GLU A 406 -9.14 11.87 -18.75
N TYR A 407 -9.45 10.64 -19.12
CA TYR A 407 -8.86 9.98 -20.28
C TYR A 407 -9.93 9.29 -21.12
N PHE A 408 -9.78 9.42 -22.44
CA PHE A 408 -10.47 8.63 -23.45
C PHE A 408 -9.41 8.06 -24.38
N GLY A 409 -9.49 6.77 -24.69
CA GLY A 409 -8.64 6.14 -25.69
C GLY A 409 -9.41 5.10 -26.49
N ALA A 410 -9.34 5.21 -27.81
CA ALA A 410 -9.74 4.14 -28.73
C ALA A 410 -8.50 3.33 -29.11
N PHE A 411 -8.55 2.01 -28.97
CA PHE A 411 -7.44 1.09 -29.25
C PHE A 411 -7.91 -0.02 -30.18
N GLU A 412 -6.99 -0.53 -31.00
CA GLU A 412 -7.26 -1.62 -31.94
C GLU A 412 -7.82 -2.87 -31.24
N PHE A 413 -7.29 -3.23 -30.06
CA PHE A 413 -7.73 -4.37 -29.25
C PHE A 413 -7.28 -4.25 -27.77
N ASP A 414 -7.76 -5.16 -26.91
CA ASP A 414 -7.52 -5.13 -25.45
C ASP A 414 -6.16 -5.71 -25.04
N ASN A 415 -5.06 -5.07 -25.44
CA ASN A 415 -3.69 -5.44 -25.05
C ASN A 415 -2.69 -4.27 -25.24
N PRO A 416 -2.56 -3.34 -24.27
CA PRO A 416 -1.81 -2.08 -24.44
C PRO A 416 -0.34 -2.20 -24.84
N PRO A 417 0.42 -3.22 -24.40
CA PRO A 417 1.81 -3.37 -24.83
C PRO A 417 2.00 -3.50 -26.35
N ILE A 418 0.94 -3.87 -27.10
CA ILE A 418 1.00 -4.10 -28.55
C ILE A 418 -0.05 -3.26 -29.29
N ALA A 419 -1.22 -3.04 -28.69
CA ALA A 419 -2.32 -2.32 -29.31
C ALA A 419 -1.98 -0.84 -29.52
N ARG A 420 -2.13 -0.36 -30.75
CA ARG A 420 -1.90 1.06 -31.06
C ARG A 420 -3.12 1.89 -30.63
N ARG A 421 -2.88 3.11 -30.14
CA ARG A 421 -3.94 4.05 -29.79
C ARG A 421 -4.39 4.80 -31.03
N MET A 422 -5.61 4.52 -31.48
CA MET A 422 -6.19 5.12 -32.66
C MET A 422 -6.63 6.57 -32.44
N ALA A 423 -7.14 6.90 -31.25
CA ALA A 423 -7.64 8.25 -30.94
C ALA A 423 -7.69 8.51 -29.44
N SER A 424 -7.37 9.74 -29.03
CA SER A 424 -7.48 10.24 -27.65
C SER A 424 -8.78 11.01 -27.36
N SER A 425 -9.65 11.18 -28.37
CA SER A 425 -10.98 11.78 -28.17
C SER A 425 -12.04 11.09 -29.03
N PRO A 426 -13.33 11.10 -28.60
CA PRO A 426 -14.41 10.54 -29.40
C PRO A 426 -14.53 11.18 -30.79
N GLU A 427 -14.32 12.50 -30.88
CA GLU A 427 -14.39 13.23 -32.15
C GLU A 427 -13.27 12.84 -33.10
N ASP A 428 -12.06 12.60 -32.59
CA ASP A 428 -10.95 12.14 -33.42
C ASP A 428 -11.20 10.74 -33.98
N PHE A 429 -11.76 9.84 -33.15
CA PHE A 429 -12.15 8.51 -33.60
C PHE A 429 -13.21 8.56 -34.71
N GLU A 430 -14.21 9.45 -34.60
CA GLU A 430 -15.22 9.65 -35.65
C GLU A 430 -14.64 10.14 -36.96
N ARG A 431 -13.61 11.00 -36.92
CA ARG A 431 -12.94 11.47 -38.16
C ARG A 431 -12.26 10.32 -38.91
N LYS A 432 -11.86 9.27 -38.20
CA LYS A 432 -11.20 8.07 -38.73
C LYS A 432 -12.18 6.95 -39.09
N ALA A 433 -13.46 7.26 -39.30
CA ALA A 433 -14.51 6.27 -39.56
C ALA A 433 -14.24 5.28 -40.70
N ARG A 434 -13.44 5.66 -41.70
CA ARG A 434 -13.05 4.78 -42.82
C ARG A 434 -12.17 3.61 -42.38
N PHE A 435 -11.33 3.82 -41.36
CA PHE A 435 -10.32 2.87 -40.88
C PHE A 435 -10.80 2.06 -39.66
N GLN A 436 -12.10 2.09 -39.36
CA GLN A 436 -12.67 1.36 -38.23
C GLN A 436 -12.97 -0.08 -38.66
N THR A 437 -12.28 -1.02 -38.03
CA THR A 437 -12.41 -2.47 -38.25
C THR A 437 -13.59 -3.09 -37.49
N GLY A 438 -14.08 -2.40 -36.46
CA GLY A 438 -15.12 -2.87 -35.56
C GLY A 438 -14.60 -3.77 -34.43
N ALA A 439 -13.30 -4.05 -34.38
CA ALA A 439 -12.63 -4.77 -33.30
C ALA A 439 -12.19 -3.85 -32.15
N GLU A 440 -12.31 -2.53 -32.34
CA GLU A 440 -11.77 -1.54 -31.42
C GLU A 440 -12.43 -1.60 -30.04
N ILE A 441 -11.64 -1.22 -29.04
CA ILE A 441 -12.11 -1.02 -27.68
C ILE A 441 -11.96 0.44 -27.28
N PHE A 442 -12.83 0.89 -26.39
CA PHE A 442 -12.72 2.19 -25.76
C PHE A 442 -12.37 2.03 -24.31
N VAL A 443 -11.28 2.66 -23.88
CA VAL A 443 -10.89 2.76 -22.48
C VAL A 443 -11.13 4.18 -22.01
N ILE A 444 -11.92 4.31 -20.94
CA ILE A 444 -12.35 5.59 -20.42
C ILE A 444 -12.04 5.63 -18.94
N ILE A 445 -11.32 6.66 -18.51
CA ILE A 445 -10.98 6.88 -17.12
C ILE A 445 -11.66 8.16 -16.70
N ILE A 446 -12.55 8.04 -15.73
CA ILE A 446 -13.27 9.16 -15.16
C ILE A 446 -12.80 9.41 -13.74
N ARG A 447 -12.81 10.67 -13.31
CA ARG A 447 -12.76 11.02 -11.90
C ARG A 447 -14.17 10.97 -11.33
N ARG A 448 -14.38 10.25 -10.23
CA ARG A 448 -15.69 10.10 -9.57
C ARG A 448 -16.06 11.36 -8.77
N ILE A 449 -16.23 12.48 -9.45
CA ILE A 449 -16.66 13.76 -8.89
C ILE A 449 -18.19 13.79 -8.64
N SER A 450 -18.94 12.98 -9.37
CA SER A 450 -20.39 12.80 -9.20
C SER A 450 -20.78 11.34 -9.41
N GLU A 451 -21.76 10.85 -8.64
CA GLU A 451 -22.34 9.51 -8.84
C GLU A 451 -23.07 9.40 -10.18
N ASP A 452 -23.61 10.51 -10.68
CA ASP A 452 -24.37 10.55 -11.93
C ASP A 452 -23.50 10.20 -13.15
N ALA A 453 -22.26 10.71 -13.21
CA ALA A 453 -21.32 10.37 -14.27
C ALA A 453 -20.96 8.88 -14.23
N PHE A 454 -20.60 8.36 -13.05
CA PHE A 454 -20.29 6.94 -12.88
C PHE A 454 -21.45 6.03 -13.31
N LEU A 455 -22.66 6.31 -12.81
CA LEU A 455 -23.85 5.53 -13.15
C LEU A 455 -24.20 5.63 -14.64
N SER A 456 -23.97 6.79 -15.27
CA SER A 456 -24.17 6.98 -16.70
C SER A 456 -23.28 6.03 -17.49
N PHE A 457 -21.97 5.98 -17.22
CA PHE A 457 -21.05 5.06 -17.89
C PHE A 457 -21.32 3.58 -17.55
N ALA A 458 -21.64 3.26 -16.28
CA ALA A 458 -21.96 1.90 -15.87
C ALA A 458 -23.22 1.36 -16.57
N SER A 459 -24.20 2.23 -16.86
CA SER A 459 -25.45 1.86 -17.54
C SER A 459 -25.29 1.46 -19.01
N ILE A 460 -24.14 1.75 -19.62
CA ILE A 460 -23.84 1.42 -21.02
C ILE A 460 -23.47 -0.07 -21.18
N GLU A 461 -23.34 -0.79 -20.05
CA GLU A 461 -22.93 -2.20 -19.98
C GLU A 461 -21.47 -2.37 -20.46
N PRO A 462 -20.49 -1.79 -19.75
CA PRO A 462 -19.08 -2.06 -20.00
C PRO A 462 -18.80 -3.56 -19.80
N TYR A 463 -17.88 -4.11 -20.59
CA TYR A 463 -17.41 -5.48 -20.34
C TYR A 463 -16.38 -5.55 -19.20
N PHE A 464 -15.80 -4.40 -18.84
CA PHE A 464 -14.89 -4.24 -17.71
C PHE A 464 -15.15 -2.92 -16.98
N ILE A 465 -15.19 -2.97 -15.66
CA ILE A 465 -15.31 -1.81 -14.78
C ILE A 465 -14.43 -2.02 -13.55
N THR A 466 -13.71 -0.97 -13.15
CA THR A 466 -13.01 -0.92 -11.86
C THR A 466 -13.34 0.38 -11.13
N GLU A 467 -13.75 0.25 -9.87
CA GLU A 467 -13.94 1.36 -8.91
C GLU A 467 -12.71 1.55 -8.00
N ASP A 468 -11.74 0.67 -8.13
CA ASP A 468 -10.49 0.68 -7.37
C ASP A 468 -9.52 1.68 -8.02
N ASP A 469 -9.20 2.74 -7.28
CA ASP A 469 -8.34 3.85 -7.72
C ASP A 469 -6.93 3.38 -8.11
N GLU A 470 -6.35 2.44 -7.36
CA GLU A 470 -5.01 1.92 -7.64
C GLU A 470 -4.99 1.14 -8.95
N LYS A 471 -6.04 0.34 -9.21
CA LYS A 471 -6.18 -0.36 -10.50
C LYS A 471 -6.44 0.59 -11.65
N ALA A 472 -7.26 1.62 -11.43
CA ALA A 472 -7.50 2.65 -12.43
C ALA A 472 -6.21 3.41 -12.77
N GLN A 473 -5.39 3.74 -11.76
CA GLN A 473 -4.10 4.39 -11.94
C GLN A 473 -3.11 3.49 -12.68
N ALA A 474 -3.05 2.19 -12.38
CA ALA A 474 -2.25 1.24 -13.15
C ALA A 474 -2.68 1.17 -14.62
N MET A 475 -4.00 1.28 -14.89
CA MET A 475 -4.49 1.38 -16.28
C MET A 475 -4.12 2.70 -16.95
N ILE A 476 -4.01 3.82 -16.21
CA ILE A 476 -3.47 5.08 -16.76
C ILE A 476 -2.05 4.82 -17.26
N ASP A 477 -1.21 4.21 -16.43
CA ASP A 477 0.19 3.95 -16.77
C ASP A 477 0.33 2.97 -17.95
N GLU A 478 -0.59 2.01 -18.08
CA GLU A 478 -0.58 0.99 -19.13
C GLU A 478 -1.15 1.47 -20.47
N TYR A 479 -2.33 2.12 -20.47
CA TYR A 479 -3.04 2.56 -21.69
C TYR A 479 -2.71 4.00 -22.10
N PHE A 480 -2.27 4.85 -21.18
CA PHE A 480 -2.00 6.26 -21.42
C PHE A 480 -0.59 6.69 -21.00
N PRO A 481 0.48 5.98 -21.43
CA PRO A 481 1.85 6.38 -21.12
C PRO A 481 2.20 7.76 -21.69
N GLU A 482 2.98 8.54 -20.94
CA GLU A 482 3.38 9.90 -21.34
C GLU A 482 4.19 9.89 -22.65
N GLY A 483 3.77 10.73 -23.60
CA GLY A 483 4.49 10.95 -24.88
C GLY A 483 4.08 10.03 -26.04
N VAL A 484 3.10 9.13 -25.85
CA VAL A 484 2.54 8.35 -26.97
C VAL A 484 1.57 9.23 -27.77
N GLU A 485 1.78 9.26 -29.09
CA GLU A 485 0.93 9.97 -30.06
C GLU A 485 -0.11 9.01 -30.66
N ASP A 486 -1.25 9.57 -31.08
CA ASP A 486 -2.30 8.80 -31.75
C ASP A 486 -1.87 8.50 -33.20
N ILE A 487 -2.31 7.37 -33.75
CA ILE A 487 -2.12 7.07 -35.17
C ILE A 487 -2.71 8.23 -35.99
N SER A 488 -1.91 8.83 -36.88
CA SER A 488 -2.39 9.92 -37.72
C SER A 488 -3.23 9.40 -38.89
N LEU A 489 -4.06 10.25 -39.48
CA LEU A 489 -4.80 9.91 -40.70
C LEU A 489 -3.85 9.59 -41.87
N GLU A 490 -2.75 10.33 -41.99
CA GLU A 490 -1.74 10.15 -43.04
C GLU A 490 -1.11 8.75 -42.97
N MET A 491 -0.78 8.28 -41.75
CA MET A 491 -0.24 6.92 -41.57
C MET A 491 -1.25 5.81 -41.92
N LEU A 492 -2.54 6.03 -41.64
CA LEU A 492 -3.57 5.05 -42.00
C LEU A 492 -3.81 5.01 -43.51
N GLU A 493 -3.70 6.15 -44.19
CA GLU A 493 -3.78 6.25 -45.66
C GLU A 493 -2.56 5.58 -46.32
N GLU A 494 -1.35 5.77 -45.79
CA GLU A 494 -0.13 5.08 -46.25
C GLU A 494 -0.22 3.55 -46.06
N GLU A 495 -0.71 3.07 -44.91
CA GLU A 495 -0.92 1.63 -44.66
C GLU A 495 -1.95 1.02 -45.63
N GLU A 496 -3.05 1.73 -45.96
CA GLU A 496 -4.05 1.28 -46.94
C GLU A 496 -3.48 1.24 -48.37
N GLU A 497 -2.63 2.21 -48.75
CA GLU A 497 -1.95 2.21 -50.05
C GLU A 497 -0.94 1.04 -50.17
N GLU A 498 -0.18 0.74 -49.12
CA GLU A 498 0.74 -0.42 -49.10
C GLU A 498 -0.01 -1.76 -49.20
N GLU A 499 -1.14 -1.92 -48.50
CA GLU A 499 -1.97 -3.14 -48.59
C GLU A 499 -2.57 -3.31 -50.00
N GLU A 500 -3.04 -2.24 -50.65
CA GLU A 500 -3.52 -2.27 -52.03
C GLU A 500 -2.39 -2.66 -53.02
N GLU A 501 -1.17 -2.17 -52.82
CA GLU A 501 0.01 -2.56 -53.63
C GLU A 501 0.38 -4.04 -53.44
N GLU A 502 0.34 -4.57 -52.21
CA GLU A 502 0.59 -6.00 -51.93
C GLU A 502 -0.48 -6.91 -52.55
N GLU A 503 -1.77 -6.55 -52.48
CA GLU A 503 -2.85 -7.30 -53.14
C GLU A 503 -2.68 -7.31 -54.67
N GLU A 504 -2.27 -6.19 -55.28
CA GLU A 504 -1.97 -6.13 -56.72
C GLU A 504 -0.76 -7.02 -57.08
N GLU A 505 0.29 -7.07 -56.26
CA GLU A 505 1.44 -7.96 -56.46
C GLU A 505 1.06 -9.45 -56.32
N GLU A 506 0.23 -9.81 -55.34
CA GLU A 506 -0.28 -11.18 -55.18
C GLU A 506 -1.16 -11.62 -56.36
N GLU A 507 -2.05 -10.76 -56.85
CA GLU A 507 -2.86 -11.04 -58.06
C GLU A 507 -1.97 -11.24 -59.30
N GLU A 508 -0.91 -10.44 -59.46
CA GLU A 508 0.06 -10.60 -60.56
C GLU A 508 0.87 -11.91 -60.44
N GLU A 509 1.26 -12.31 -59.22
CA GLU A 509 1.94 -13.60 -58.98
C GLU A 509 1.02 -14.80 -59.24
N GLU A 510 -0.26 -14.74 -58.86
CA GLU A 510 -1.24 -15.77 -59.19
C GLU A 510 -1.47 -15.89 -60.70
N GLU A 511 -1.57 -14.76 -61.43
CA GLU A 511 -1.74 -14.78 -62.89
C GLU A 511 -0.50 -15.32 -63.62
N MET A 512 0.69 -15.06 -63.07
CA MET A 512 1.97 -15.61 -63.55
C MET A 512 2.12 -17.10 -63.24
N GLY A 513 1.62 -17.55 -62.08
CA GLY A 513 1.54 -18.95 -61.68
C GLY A 513 0.58 -19.76 -62.56
N GLU A 514 -0.60 -19.22 -62.86
CA GLU A 514 -1.55 -19.84 -63.81
C GLU A 514 -0.98 -19.91 -65.23
N LYS A 515 -0.25 -18.89 -65.69
CA LYS A 515 0.45 -18.92 -66.98
C LYS A 515 1.54 -20.00 -67.02
N MET A 516 2.34 -20.18 -65.97
CA MET A 516 3.33 -21.28 -65.91
C MET A 516 2.66 -22.66 -65.95
N HIS A 517 1.52 -22.84 -65.27
CA HIS A 517 0.76 -24.08 -65.30
C HIS A 517 0.17 -24.39 -66.69
N TYR A 518 -0.11 -23.36 -67.50
CA TYR A 518 -0.57 -23.49 -68.89
C TYR A 518 0.55 -23.88 -69.87
N TYR A 519 1.81 -23.49 -69.61
CA TYR A 519 2.95 -23.85 -70.47
C TYR A 519 3.57 -25.21 -70.14
N GLU A 520 3.32 -25.79 -68.95
CA GLU A 520 3.72 -27.17 -68.65
C GLU A 520 2.74 -28.22 -69.21
N GLU A 521 1.47 -27.87 -69.48
CA GLU A 521 0.49 -28.81 -70.07
C GLU A 521 0.50 -28.85 -71.61
N ASP A 522 1.03 -27.83 -72.31
CA ASP A 522 0.93 -27.71 -73.78
C ASP A 522 2.23 -27.99 -74.56
N ASP A 523 3.32 -28.40 -73.91
CA ASP A 523 4.55 -28.85 -74.58
C ASP A 523 4.98 -30.25 -74.09
N ILE A 524 4.36 -31.31 -74.63
CA ILE A 524 4.99 -32.57 -75.09
C ILE A 524 3.96 -33.35 -75.92
N GLU A 525 4.00 -33.19 -77.25
CA GLU A 525 3.55 -34.21 -78.20
C GLU A 525 4.74 -34.63 -79.08
N ILE A 526 5.63 -35.47 -78.53
CA ILE A 526 6.57 -36.26 -79.34
C ILE A 526 6.49 -37.72 -78.92
N LYS A 527 5.70 -38.45 -79.72
CA LYS A 527 5.86 -39.85 -80.18
C LYS A 527 6.30 -40.90 -79.15
N ASP A 528 5.38 -41.83 -78.93
CA ASP A 528 5.62 -43.24 -78.60
C ASP A 528 6.89 -43.77 -79.29
N GLU A 529 7.91 -44.11 -78.51
CA GLU A 529 8.65 -45.36 -78.63
C GLU A 529 9.56 -45.56 -77.40
N ASN A 530 9.40 -46.72 -76.75
CA ASN A 530 10.35 -47.40 -75.85
C ASN A 530 10.40 -47.00 -74.35
N ARG A 531 9.83 -47.91 -73.53
CA ARG A 531 10.59 -48.86 -72.69
C ARG A 531 11.14 -48.38 -71.32
N GLU A 532 10.63 -49.07 -70.30
CA GLU A 532 11.28 -49.53 -69.04
C GLU A 532 11.73 -48.54 -67.94
N GLU A 533 11.29 -48.91 -66.72
CA GLU A 533 12.00 -48.90 -65.42
C GLU A 533 12.06 -47.63 -64.53
N PHE A 534 11.27 -47.71 -63.44
CA PHE A 534 11.63 -47.61 -62.01
C PHE A 534 12.72 -46.62 -61.51
N ALA A 535 12.36 -45.84 -60.47
CA ALA A 535 12.99 -45.74 -59.13
C ALA A 535 12.73 -44.34 -58.52
N THR A 536 11.86 -44.19 -57.51
CA THR A 536 12.18 -44.09 -56.06
C THR A 536 13.33 -43.15 -55.68
N TYR A 537 13.06 -42.06 -54.93
CA TYR A 537 13.47 -41.83 -53.51
C TYR A 537 13.50 -40.34 -53.09
N SER A 538 12.90 -40.10 -51.92
CA SER A 538 13.21 -39.18 -50.78
C SER A 538 13.85 -37.80 -50.96
N PHE A 539 13.15 -36.83 -50.38
CA PHE A 539 13.58 -35.88 -49.34
C PHE A 539 15.01 -36.04 -48.77
N VAL A 540 15.69 -34.90 -48.67
CA VAL A 540 16.45 -34.50 -47.47
C VAL A 540 15.98 -33.11 -47.07
#